data_AF-L5NFN7-F1
#
_entry.id   AF-L5NFN7-F1
#
_cell.length_a   1.000
_cell.length_b   1.000
_cell.length_c   1.000
_cell.angle_alpha   90.00
_cell.angle_beta   90.00
_cell.angle_gamma   90.00
#
_symmetry.space_group_name_H-M   'P 1'
#
loop_
_entity.id
_entity.type
_entity.pdbx_description
1 polymer ?
#
loop_
_entity_poly.entity_id
_entity_poly.type
_entity_poly.pdbx_seq_one_letter_code
_entity_poly.pdbx_strand_id
1 'polypeptide(L)' 'PLPRVDEISPDIDDTDHATYFEQAHNGIPVRMALLDILLSQDR' A
#
# COMPACT_ATOMS: atom_id res chain seq x y z
N PRO A 1 -4.59 -2.87 4.28
CA PRO A 1 -4.21 -3.80 5.35
C PRO A 1 -2.85 -3.40 5.94
N LEU A 2 -2.45 -4.06 7.04
CA LEU A 2 -1.89 -3.45 8.25
C LEU A 2 -2.99 -2.71 9.09
N PRO A 3 -2.85 -2.57 10.42
CA PRO A 3 -1.73 -3.05 11.24
C PRO A 3 -1.65 -4.58 11.30
N ARG A 4 -0.43 -5.11 11.41
CA ARG A 4 -0.22 -6.51 11.79
C ARG A 4 -0.18 -6.65 13.31
N VAL A 5 -0.60 -7.79 13.82
CA VAL A 5 -0.59 -8.13 15.25
C VAL A 5 0.47 -9.21 15.52
N ASP A 6 0.19 -10.45 15.15
CA ASP A 6 1.06 -11.62 15.32
C ASP A 6 1.04 -12.56 14.11
N GLU A 7 0.27 -12.22 13.07
CA GLU A 7 0.13 -13.03 11.86
C GLU A 7 1.39 -13.05 10.99
N ILE A 8 2.31 -12.12 11.18
CA ILE A 8 3.60 -12.04 10.48
C ILE A 8 4.69 -11.72 11.52
N SER A 9 5.64 -12.64 11.70
CA SER A 9 6.80 -12.42 12.58
C SER A 9 7.61 -11.21 12.11
N PRO A 10 8.12 -10.35 13.02
CA PRO A 10 9.04 -9.26 12.67
C PRO A 10 10.30 -9.71 11.94
N ASP A 11 10.76 -10.94 12.14
CA ASP A 11 11.95 -11.47 11.45
C ASP A 11 11.77 -11.57 9.92
N ILE A 12 10.52 -11.53 9.45
CA ILE A 12 10.20 -11.54 8.02
C ILE A 12 10.56 -10.21 7.36
N ASP A 13 10.61 -9.10 8.12
CA ASP A 13 10.89 -7.75 7.62
C ASP A 13 12.23 -7.66 6.87
N ASP A 14 13.22 -8.45 7.29
CA ASP A 14 14.57 -8.47 6.72
C ASP A 14 14.69 -9.38 5.47
N THR A 15 13.59 -9.99 5.04
CA THR A 15 13.58 -10.86 3.85
C THR A 15 13.16 -10.08 2.61
N ASP A 16 13.67 -10.51 1.44
CA ASP A 16 13.27 -9.95 0.13
C ASP A 16 11.79 -10.16 -0.21
N HIS A 17 11.04 -10.89 0.63
CA HIS A 17 9.62 -11.20 0.44
C HIS A 17 8.69 -10.24 1.21
N ALA A 18 9.23 -9.35 2.06
CA ALA A 18 8.47 -8.41 2.86
C ALA A 18 7.92 -7.22 2.05
N THR A 19 6.87 -7.46 1.25
CA THR A 19 6.30 -6.44 0.35
C THR A 19 5.19 -5.58 0.97
N TYR A 20 4.77 -5.82 2.21
CA TYR A 20 3.65 -5.11 2.83
C TYR A 20 3.95 -3.63 3.14
N PHE A 21 5.23 -3.24 3.32
CA PHE A 21 5.61 -1.83 3.41
C PHE A 21 5.48 -1.12 2.06
N GLU A 22 5.98 -1.75 0.99
CA GLU A 22 5.82 -1.26 -0.38
C GLU A 22 4.34 -1.19 -0.76
N GLN A 23 3.53 -2.18 -0.36
CA GLN A 23 2.09 -2.19 -0.54
C GLN A 23 1.42 -0.96 0.13
N ALA A 24 1.78 -0.65 1.38
CA ALA A 24 1.24 0.51 2.07
C ALA A 24 1.63 1.82 1.37
N HIS A 25 2.89 1.93 0.93
CA HIS A 25 3.39 3.07 0.14
C HIS A 25 2.66 3.21 -1.20
N ASN A 26 2.48 2.10 -1.94
CA ASN A 26 1.79 2.05 -3.23
C ASN A 26 0.31 2.48 -3.12
N GLY A 27 -0.27 2.46 -1.92
CA GLY A 27 -1.59 3.04 -1.69
C GLY A 27 -1.66 4.56 -1.95
N ILE A 28 -0.54 5.29 -1.91
CA ILE A 28 -0.50 6.73 -2.23
C ILE A 28 -0.74 6.97 -3.73
N PRO A 29 0.09 6.48 -4.66
CA PRO A 29 -0.15 6.68 -6.09
C PRO A 29 -1.48 6.08 -6.58
N VAL A 30 -1.91 4.96 -6.02
CA VAL A 30 -3.23 4.38 -6.36
C VAL A 30 -4.37 5.34 -6.00
N ARG A 31 -4.34 5.94 -4.80
CA ARG A 31 -5.37 6.91 -4.40
C ARG A 31 -5.28 8.20 -5.19
N MET A 32 -4.08 8.68 -5.52
CA MET A 32 -3.91 9.86 -6.39
C MET A 32 -4.54 9.62 -7.76
N ALA A 33 -4.26 8.47 -8.39
CA ALA A 33 -4.85 8.12 -9.68
C ALA A 33 -6.37 7.98 -9.61
N LEU A 34 -6.90 7.38 -8.53
CA LEU A 34 -8.34 7.26 -8.34
C LEU A 34 -9.00 8.63 -8.15
N LEU A 35 -8.39 9.52 -7.37
CA LEU A 35 -8.89 10.89 -7.19
C LEU A 35 -8.86 11.67 -8.49
N ASP A 36 -7.78 11.54 -9.28
CA ASP A 36 -7.71 12.15 -10.61
C ASP A 36 -8.84 11.64 -11.51
N ILE A 37 -9.06 10.32 -11.57
CA ILE A 37 -10.15 9.74 -12.37
C ILE A 37 -11.53 10.28 -11.92
N LEU A 38 -11.78 10.39 -10.61
CA LEU A 38 -13.09 10.81 -10.10
C LEU A 38 -13.34 12.32 -10.24
N LEU A 39 -12.30 13.13 -10.11
CA LEU A 39 -12.40 14.59 -10.10
C LEU A 39 -12.17 15.23 -11.47
N SER A 40 -11.46 14.53 -12.37
CA SER A 40 -11.21 14.98 -13.75
C SER A 40 -12.30 14.55 -14.73
N GLN A 41 -13.49 14.15 -14.25
CA GLN A 41 -14.67 13.81 -15.06
C GLN A 41 -15.29 15.01 -15.82
N ASP A 42 -14.73 16.21 -15.71
CA ASP A 42 -15.12 17.40 -16.47
C ASP A 42 -14.19 17.67 -17.67
N ARG A 43 -13.91 16.64 -18.49
CA ARG A 43 -13.21 16.80 -19.77
C ARG A 43 -14.06 16.38 -20.96
#